data_AF-A5UVS4-F1
#
_entry.id   AF-A5UVS4-F1
#
_cell.length_a   1.000
_cell.length_b   1.000
_cell.length_c   1.000
_cell.angle_alpha   90.00
_cell.angle_beta   90.00
_cell.angle_gamma   90.00
#
_symmetry.space_group_name_H-M   'P 1'
#
loop_
_entity.id
_entity.type
_entity.pdbx_description
1 polymer ?
#
loop_
_entity_poly.entity_id
_entity_poly.type
_entity_poly.pdbx_seq_one_letter_code
_entity_poly.pdbx_strand_id
1 'polypeptide(L)'
;MRHIVAVRLCALLLLVLASTFGAPAPTTAAPQTFTVSKTVDTADGVCGADCSLREAISAANANPGADTIIVPAGTYTLTITTTLEDDNADGDLDIRDSLTLIGAGAATTTIIAAEGDRVFHLLATATVTITGVTLRGKGETPDSGGVLLVTPGANLILRDSVVRDGRAVRGGGIEVRGDGVSPASASATIERVTFTANRAASLGGAISVFNGGSALLTNVTITGNSAGNSGGGISVSLDQTIINPPKSAATLNNVTIVRNTADDDRNDIGEGGGVSVRVDEQVINQLRLRNTIISDNADLSPTPARVNPDCFNVLESLGYNLIHRSTGCTILGTQTGNVIGVSAQPGALLDNGGPTPTVALLSGSPAIDAGDPAVGSSCAATDQRGVARPIDGDGNGLAVCDMGAYEAPVPGDADLSVILTAQPDPVAPGGTLTYSVVVLNAGPAAAGNVQVEFTPPPGSTSIQTGGLGWVCSSGSTLTCERGALAAGSVAPALTVTLTVPPGGGWITATAVVASSQRDPVITNNTGVLSTFRGRPSVWIPLLMR
;
A
#
# COMPACT_ATOMS: atom_id res chain seq x y z
N MET A 1 -24.03 84.42 -38.60
CA MET A 1 -23.34 83.30 -37.94
C MET A 1 -23.94 83.20 -36.55
N ARG A 2 -24.76 82.16 -36.32
CA ARG A 2 -25.90 82.18 -35.38
C ARG A 2 -25.56 81.62 -33.99
N HIS A 3 -25.85 82.45 -32.99
CA HIS A 3 -26.61 82.21 -31.74
C HIS A 3 -26.31 81.03 -30.79
N ILE A 4 -26.04 81.46 -29.55
CA ILE A 4 -26.36 80.90 -28.24
C ILE A 4 -27.62 80.02 -28.21
N VAL A 5 -27.52 78.83 -27.60
CA VAL A 5 -28.57 78.23 -26.73
C VAL A 5 -27.89 77.41 -25.62
N ALA A 6 -28.16 77.77 -24.37
CA ALA A 6 -27.93 76.94 -23.19
C ALA A 6 -29.23 76.19 -22.87
N VAL A 7 -29.16 74.88 -22.58
CA VAL A 7 -30.21 74.15 -21.84
C VAL A 7 -29.54 73.15 -20.89
N ARG A 8 -29.89 73.27 -19.61
CA ARG A 8 -29.57 72.35 -18.50
C ARG A 8 -30.31 71.03 -18.67
N LEU A 9 -29.72 69.91 -18.21
CA LEU A 9 -30.46 68.93 -17.42
C LEU A 9 -29.51 68.05 -16.58
N CYS A 10 -29.65 68.13 -15.25
CA CYS A 10 -29.34 67.06 -14.31
C CYS A 10 -30.11 65.78 -14.71
N ALA A 11 -29.49 64.60 -14.61
CA ALA A 11 -30.11 63.42 -13.99
C ALA A 11 -29.18 62.20 -13.98
N LEU A 12 -29.07 61.63 -12.77
CA LEU A 12 -28.91 60.21 -12.43
C LEU A 12 -27.63 59.47 -12.87
N LEU A 13 -26.71 59.44 -11.90
CA LEU A 13 -25.91 58.27 -11.58
C LEU A 13 -26.86 57.07 -11.30
N LEU A 14 -27.14 56.24 -12.32
CA LEU A 14 -27.77 54.94 -12.12
C LEU A 14 -26.66 53.94 -11.74
N LEU A 15 -26.44 53.78 -10.44
CA LEU A 15 -25.82 52.58 -9.90
C LEU A 15 -26.67 51.39 -10.36
N VAL A 16 -26.19 50.65 -11.36
CA VAL A 16 -26.61 49.28 -11.54
C VAL A 16 -25.95 48.50 -10.42
N LEU A 17 -26.62 48.41 -9.25
CA LEU A 17 -26.44 47.26 -8.39
C LEU A 17 -26.95 46.05 -9.18
N ALA A 18 -26.08 45.49 -10.03
CA ALA A 18 -26.19 44.10 -10.37
C ALA A 18 -25.93 43.37 -9.06
N SER A 19 -27.01 43.02 -8.35
CA SER A 19 -26.97 41.95 -7.37
C SER A 19 -26.43 40.74 -8.10
N THR A 20 -25.13 40.48 -7.94
CA THR A 20 -24.56 39.17 -8.22
C THR A 20 -25.26 38.24 -7.24
N PHE A 21 -26.40 37.69 -7.65
CA PHE A 21 -26.85 36.43 -7.10
C PHE A 21 -25.69 35.48 -7.33
N GLY A 22 -24.90 35.26 -6.28
CA GLY A 22 -23.91 34.21 -6.29
C GLY A 22 -24.63 32.95 -6.75
N ALA A 23 -24.11 32.33 -7.80
CA ALA A 23 -24.58 31.01 -8.17
C ALA A 23 -24.62 30.18 -6.88
N PRO A 24 -25.74 29.49 -6.57
CA PRO A 24 -25.76 28.61 -5.42
C PRO A 24 -24.54 27.70 -5.52
N ALA A 25 -23.79 27.57 -4.42
CA ALA A 25 -22.70 26.60 -4.36
C ALA A 25 -23.23 25.26 -4.91
N PRO A 26 -22.49 24.57 -5.80
CA PRO A 26 -22.96 23.33 -6.38
C PRO A 26 -23.45 22.43 -5.26
N THR A 27 -24.73 22.07 -5.31
CA THR A 27 -25.34 21.23 -4.29
C THR A 27 -24.70 19.86 -4.40
N THR A 28 -23.92 19.49 -3.39
CA THR A 28 -23.38 18.13 -3.27
C THR A 28 -24.53 17.14 -3.33
N ALA A 29 -24.42 16.13 -4.20
CA ALA A 29 -25.33 15.02 -4.24
C ALA A 29 -25.15 14.13 -3.00
N ALA A 30 -26.10 13.24 -2.76
CA ALA A 30 -25.97 12.26 -1.70
C ALA A 30 -24.87 11.24 -2.09
N PRO A 31 -23.91 10.93 -1.19
CA PRO A 31 -22.88 9.91 -1.43
C PRO A 31 -23.47 8.62 -1.99
N GLN A 32 -22.90 8.13 -3.08
CA GLN A 32 -23.25 6.87 -3.71
C GLN A 32 -22.19 5.80 -3.44
N THR A 33 -22.61 4.54 -3.53
CA THR A 33 -21.70 3.40 -3.52
C THR A 33 -21.90 2.58 -4.79
N PHE A 34 -20.86 2.50 -5.61
CA PHE A 34 -20.82 1.69 -6.82
C PHE A 34 -20.03 0.41 -6.53
N THR A 35 -20.58 -0.75 -6.88
CA THR A 35 -19.87 -2.02 -6.72
C THR A 35 -19.57 -2.57 -8.10
N VAL A 36 -18.27 -2.76 -8.39
CA VAL A 36 -17.84 -3.35 -9.66
C VAL A 36 -18.29 -4.80 -9.71
N SER A 37 -18.92 -5.21 -10.82
CA SER A 37 -19.47 -6.56 -11.00
C SER A 37 -18.74 -7.39 -12.06
N LYS A 38 -17.94 -6.76 -12.92
CA LYS A 38 -17.11 -7.43 -13.93
C LYS A 38 -15.67 -6.89 -13.95
N THR A 39 -14.73 -7.75 -14.31
CA THR A 39 -13.32 -7.38 -14.50
C THR A 39 -12.99 -6.88 -15.91
N VAL A 40 -13.93 -7.05 -16.84
CA VAL A 40 -13.78 -6.61 -18.23
C VAL A 40 -13.89 -5.09 -18.28
N ASP A 41 -12.93 -4.44 -18.91
CA ASP A 41 -12.93 -3.00 -19.14
C ASP A 41 -13.88 -2.65 -20.29
N THR A 42 -15.04 -2.11 -19.94
CA THR A 42 -16.07 -1.60 -20.86
C THR A 42 -16.45 -0.18 -20.49
N ALA A 43 -16.97 0.56 -21.46
CA ALA A 43 -17.57 1.88 -21.30
C ALA A 43 -18.94 1.90 -22.01
N ASP A 44 -19.78 0.91 -21.72
CA ASP A 44 -20.97 0.61 -22.53
C ASP A 44 -22.30 1.06 -21.90
N GLY A 45 -22.29 1.59 -20.67
CA GLY A 45 -23.52 2.06 -20.06
C GLY A 45 -23.42 2.50 -18.61
N VAL A 46 -24.56 2.40 -17.92
CA VAL A 46 -24.74 2.84 -16.54
C VAL A 46 -24.29 1.73 -15.59
N CYS A 47 -23.45 2.07 -14.62
CA CYS A 47 -23.04 1.14 -13.56
C CYS A 47 -24.25 0.62 -12.78
N GLY A 48 -24.58 -0.66 -12.97
CA GLY A 48 -25.70 -1.35 -12.33
C GLY A 48 -25.37 -2.81 -12.05
N ALA A 49 -26.20 -3.74 -12.54
CA ALA A 49 -25.89 -5.17 -12.44
C ALA A 49 -24.67 -5.57 -13.28
N ASP A 50 -24.43 -4.83 -14.37
CA ASP A 50 -23.24 -4.90 -15.20
C ASP A 50 -22.47 -3.60 -15.02
N CYS A 51 -21.33 -3.66 -14.34
CA CYS A 51 -20.53 -2.49 -14.01
C CYS A 51 -19.04 -2.85 -14.03
N SER A 52 -18.32 -2.32 -15.01
CA SER A 52 -16.86 -2.31 -15.04
C SER A 52 -16.31 -1.29 -14.05
N LEU A 53 -14.99 -1.35 -13.80
CA LEU A 53 -14.32 -0.31 -13.01
C LEU A 53 -14.43 1.07 -13.68
N ARG A 54 -14.27 1.15 -15.00
CA ARG A 54 -14.38 2.41 -15.75
C ARG A 54 -15.77 3.01 -15.66
N GLU A 55 -16.81 2.18 -15.76
CA GLU A 55 -18.21 2.59 -15.61
C GLU A 55 -18.50 3.09 -14.19
N ALA A 56 -17.93 2.45 -13.16
CA ALA A 56 -18.04 2.91 -11.78
C ALA A 56 -17.40 4.30 -11.59
N ILE A 57 -16.22 4.53 -12.17
CA ILE A 57 -15.54 5.83 -12.13
C ILE A 57 -16.36 6.89 -12.88
N SER A 58 -16.86 6.58 -14.08
CA SER A 58 -17.74 7.49 -14.83
C SER A 58 -19.01 7.86 -14.05
N ALA A 59 -19.61 6.89 -13.35
CA ALA A 59 -20.79 7.13 -12.53
C ALA A 59 -20.49 8.02 -11.31
N ALA A 60 -19.35 7.81 -10.64
CA ALA A 60 -18.90 8.66 -9.53
C ALA A 60 -18.57 10.08 -10.00
N ASN A 61 -17.83 10.24 -11.11
CA ASN A 61 -17.55 11.55 -11.69
C ASN A 61 -18.82 12.33 -12.07
N ALA A 62 -19.90 11.62 -12.42
CA ALA A 62 -21.19 12.22 -12.77
C ALA A 62 -22.06 12.57 -11.53
N ASN A 63 -21.66 12.16 -10.33
CA ASN A 63 -22.39 12.39 -9.08
C ASN A 63 -21.59 13.30 -8.14
N PRO A 64 -21.85 14.63 -8.13
CA PRO A 64 -21.03 15.57 -7.39
C PRO A 64 -20.95 15.29 -5.89
N GLY A 65 -19.75 15.14 -5.34
CA GLY A 65 -19.51 14.86 -3.92
C GLY A 65 -18.66 13.62 -3.68
N ALA A 66 -18.59 13.19 -2.42
CA ALA A 66 -17.77 12.06 -2.02
C ALA A 66 -18.50 10.73 -2.24
N ASP A 67 -18.01 9.95 -3.20
CA ASP A 67 -18.54 8.63 -3.53
C ASP A 67 -17.60 7.49 -3.13
N THR A 68 -18.14 6.27 -3.11
CA THR A 68 -17.39 5.05 -2.82
C THR A 68 -17.49 4.05 -3.98
N ILE A 69 -16.35 3.50 -4.40
CA ILE A 69 -16.28 2.37 -5.34
C ILE A 69 -15.70 1.16 -4.60
N ILE A 70 -16.47 0.06 -4.60
CA ILE A 70 -16.03 -1.23 -4.09
C ILE A 70 -15.55 -2.07 -5.27
N VAL A 71 -14.30 -2.51 -5.21
CA VAL A 71 -13.64 -3.34 -6.23
C VAL A 71 -13.40 -4.73 -5.65
N PRO A 72 -14.24 -5.73 -5.98
CA PRO A 72 -14.04 -7.11 -5.51
C PRO A 72 -12.69 -7.69 -5.95
N ALA A 73 -12.29 -8.80 -5.31
CA ALA A 73 -11.11 -9.54 -5.73
C ALA A 73 -11.18 -9.92 -7.22
N GLY A 74 -10.09 -9.72 -7.94
CA GLY A 74 -10.02 -9.90 -9.39
C GLY A 74 -8.87 -9.12 -10.02
N THR A 75 -8.67 -9.36 -11.31
CA THR A 75 -7.68 -8.65 -12.14
C THR A 75 -8.41 -7.80 -13.17
N TYR A 76 -8.36 -6.49 -12.99
CA TYR A 76 -9.00 -5.48 -13.82
C TYR A 76 -7.95 -4.90 -14.76
N THR A 77 -7.89 -5.42 -15.99
CA THR A 77 -6.96 -4.90 -17.00
C THR A 77 -7.69 -3.87 -17.84
N LEU A 78 -7.15 -2.65 -17.91
CA LEU A 78 -7.64 -1.64 -18.83
C LEU A 78 -7.22 -2.03 -20.26
N THR A 79 -8.20 -2.09 -21.16
CA THR A 79 -8.02 -2.62 -22.52
C THR A 79 -8.47 -1.66 -23.61
N ILE A 80 -9.22 -0.62 -23.27
CA ILE A 80 -9.58 0.42 -24.24
C ILE A 80 -8.30 1.19 -24.57
N THR A 81 -7.95 1.21 -25.86
CA THR A 81 -6.69 1.79 -26.34
C THR A 81 -6.67 3.29 -26.09
N THR A 82 -5.62 3.76 -25.43
CA THR A 82 -5.48 5.17 -25.07
C THR A 82 -5.42 6.08 -26.30
N THR A 83 -6.14 7.20 -26.24
CA THR A 83 -5.94 8.38 -27.08
C THR A 83 -5.29 9.53 -26.30
N LEU A 84 -4.83 9.26 -25.07
CA LEU A 84 -4.29 10.23 -24.10
C LEU A 84 -5.27 11.36 -23.80
N GLU A 85 -6.54 10.98 -23.66
CA GLU A 85 -7.62 11.86 -23.26
C GLU A 85 -7.69 11.96 -21.72
N ASP A 86 -8.52 12.86 -21.20
CA ASP A 86 -8.61 13.14 -19.75
C ASP A 86 -10.07 13.04 -19.23
N ASP A 87 -11.00 12.46 -20.01
CA ASP A 87 -12.45 12.30 -19.83
C ASP A 87 -12.90 10.88 -19.39
N ASN A 88 -11.99 9.98 -18.99
CA ASN A 88 -12.25 8.59 -18.56
C ASN A 88 -12.92 7.69 -19.63
N ALA A 89 -12.79 8.04 -20.91
CA ALA A 89 -13.35 7.31 -22.04
C ALA A 89 -12.45 6.14 -22.51
N ASP A 90 -11.14 6.29 -22.45
CA ASP A 90 -10.15 5.26 -22.83
C ASP A 90 -8.90 5.31 -21.93
N GLY A 91 -7.88 4.50 -22.22
CA GLY A 91 -6.59 4.60 -21.53
C GLY A 91 -6.65 4.37 -20.02
N ASP A 92 -6.16 5.33 -19.26
CA ASP A 92 -6.20 5.38 -17.80
C ASP A 92 -7.62 5.63 -17.25
N LEU A 93 -7.73 5.78 -15.93
CA LEU A 93 -8.98 6.12 -15.26
C LEU A 93 -8.89 7.53 -14.67
N ASP A 94 -9.61 8.47 -15.27
CA ASP A 94 -9.64 9.86 -14.81
C ASP A 94 -10.63 10.04 -13.66
N ILE A 95 -10.15 10.51 -12.51
CA ILE A 95 -10.96 10.82 -11.33
C ILE A 95 -11.07 12.33 -11.19
N ARG A 96 -12.30 12.85 -11.28
CA ARG A 96 -12.61 14.29 -11.35
C ARG A 96 -13.35 14.83 -10.12
N ASP A 97 -13.72 13.96 -9.19
CA ASP A 97 -14.33 14.33 -7.93
C ASP A 97 -13.75 13.53 -6.74
N SER A 98 -14.22 13.84 -5.53
CA SER A 98 -13.91 13.13 -4.30
C SER A 98 -14.33 11.68 -4.40
N LEU A 99 -13.39 10.77 -4.20
CA LEU A 99 -13.64 9.34 -4.36
C LEU A 99 -12.94 8.52 -3.30
N THR A 100 -13.61 7.48 -2.79
CA THR A 100 -12.99 6.40 -2.03
C THR A 100 -13.09 5.09 -2.82
N LEU A 101 -11.96 4.55 -3.26
CA LEU A 101 -11.86 3.26 -3.92
C LEU A 101 -11.30 2.20 -2.95
N ILE A 102 -12.06 1.13 -2.76
CA ILE A 102 -11.76 0.05 -1.80
C ILE A 102 -11.64 -1.28 -2.55
N GLY A 103 -10.43 -1.82 -2.63
CA GLY A 103 -10.18 -3.18 -3.07
C GLY A 103 -10.37 -4.21 -1.97
N ALA A 104 -10.48 -5.49 -2.34
CA ALA A 104 -10.57 -6.61 -1.40
C ALA A 104 -9.22 -6.99 -0.74
N GLY A 105 -8.14 -6.23 -1.00
CA GLY A 105 -6.79 -6.45 -0.50
C GLY A 105 -5.76 -6.46 -1.64
N ALA A 106 -4.57 -5.93 -1.40
CA ALA A 106 -3.57 -5.76 -2.45
C ALA A 106 -3.12 -7.09 -3.09
N ALA A 107 -3.17 -8.19 -2.33
CA ALA A 107 -2.88 -9.53 -2.84
C ALA A 107 -3.97 -10.13 -3.76
N THR A 108 -5.20 -9.61 -3.70
CA THR A 108 -6.37 -10.22 -4.37
C THR A 108 -7.03 -9.30 -5.40
N THR A 109 -6.78 -7.99 -5.33
CA THR A 109 -7.34 -6.98 -6.24
C THR A 109 -6.22 -6.30 -7.00
N THR A 110 -6.10 -6.57 -8.30
CA THR A 110 -5.08 -5.98 -9.17
C THR A 110 -5.73 -5.16 -10.27
N ILE A 111 -5.31 -3.90 -10.42
CA ILE A 111 -5.71 -3.00 -11.51
C ILE A 111 -4.47 -2.77 -12.39
N ILE A 112 -4.58 -3.11 -13.67
CA ILE A 112 -3.47 -3.06 -14.63
C ILE A 112 -3.78 -1.99 -15.67
N ALA A 113 -2.84 -1.08 -15.88
CA ALA A 113 -2.92 0.01 -16.85
C ALA A 113 -3.15 -0.50 -18.29
N ALA A 114 -3.68 0.40 -19.12
CA ALA A 114 -3.67 0.21 -20.57
C ALA A 114 -2.23 0.30 -21.09
N GLU A 115 -1.95 -0.28 -22.26
CA GLU A 115 -0.62 -0.16 -22.86
C GLU A 115 -0.37 1.30 -23.25
N GLY A 116 0.73 1.87 -22.77
CA GLY A 116 1.11 3.24 -23.11
C GLY A 116 0.41 4.32 -22.28
N ASP A 117 -0.26 3.95 -21.20
CA ASP A 117 -0.91 4.86 -20.27
C ASP A 117 -0.71 4.42 -18.81
N ARG A 118 -1.15 5.26 -17.88
CA ARG A 118 -1.15 4.99 -16.43
C ARG A 118 -2.42 4.24 -15.99
N VAL A 119 -2.55 3.98 -14.69
CA VAL A 119 -3.77 3.40 -14.12
C VAL A 119 -4.77 4.49 -13.77
N PHE A 120 -4.31 5.53 -13.08
CA PHE A 120 -5.17 6.61 -12.59
C PHE A 120 -4.58 7.98 -12.87
N HIS A 121 -5.45 8.90 -13.26
CA HIS A 121 -5.16 10.32 -13.38
C HIS A 121 -6.11 11.12 -12.48
N LEU A 122 -5.55 11.79 -11.47
CA LEU A 122 -6.33 12.49 -10.46
C LEU A 122 -6.41 13.96 -10.85
N LEU A 123 -7.52 14.31 -11.50
CA LEU A 123 -7.84 15.66 -11.99
C LEU A 123 -8.70 16.45 -11.00
N ALA A 124 -9.28 15.76 -10.01
CA ALA A 124 -10.14 16.36 -9.01
C ALA A 124 -9.38 17.38 -8.15
N THR A 125 -9.92 18.58 -7.97
CA THR A 125 -9.49 19.51 -6.90
C THR A 125 -10.06 19.07 -5.54
N ALA A 126 -9.86 17.79 -5.22
CA ALA A 126 -10.51 17.10 -4.13
C ALA A 126 -9.65 15.94 -3.59
N THR A 127 -10.17 15.24 -2.57
CA THR A 127 -9.49 14.09 -1.97
C THR A 127 -9.91 12.77 -2.63
N VAL A 128 -8.93 12.01 -3.10
CA VAL A 128 -9.10 10.66 -3.64
C VAL A 128 -8.40 9.68 -2.71
N THR A 129 -9.14 8.76 -2.12
CA THR A 129 -8.62 7.66 -1.31
C THR A 129 -8.62 6.37 -2.11
N ILE A 130 -7.49 5.69 -2.17
CA ILE A 130 -7.34 4.38 -2.80
C ILE A 130 -6.75 3.41 -1.77
N THR A 131 -7.41 2.29 -1.53
CA THR A 131 -6.96 1.31 -0.54
C THR A 131 -7.17 -0.14 -0.95
N GLY A 132 -6.27 -1.03 -0.52
CA GLY A 132 -6.44 -2.47 -0.67
C GLY A 132 -6.29 -2.98 -2.10
N VAL A 133 -5.40 -2.38 -2.91
CA VAL A 133 -5.21 -2.73 -4.32
C VAL A 133 -3.74 -2.85 -4.72
N THR A 134 -3.44 -3.71 -5.68
CA THR A 134 -2.21 -3.63 -6.47
C THR A 134 -2.50 -2.80 -7.72
N LEU A 135 -1.77 -1.69 -7.89
CA LEU A 135 -1.77 -0.88 -9.09
C LEU A 135 -0.53 -1.21 -9.91
N ARG A 136 -0.74 -1.60 -11.17
CA ARG A 136 0.32 -2.10 -12.04
C ARG A 136 0.38 -1.36 -13.36
N GLY A 137 1.51 -0.74 -13.66
CA GLY A 137 1.75 -0.12 -14.96
C GLY A 137 1.91 -1.14 -16.09
N LYS A 138 1.80 -0.67 -17.34
CA LYS A 138 1.91 -1.51 -18.53
C LYS A 138 2.48 -0.72 -19.71
N GLY A 139 3.71 -1.04 -20.09
CA GLY A 139 4.42 -0.31 -21.14
C GLY A 139 4.96 1.03 -20.64
N GLU A 140 5.50 1.84 -21.56
CA GLU A 140 6.04 3.17 -21.27
C GLU A 140 4.93 4.22 -21.41
N THR A 141 4.68 4.99 -20.34
CA THR A 141 3.75 6.12 -20.37
C THR A 141 4.46 7.35 -20.98
N PRO A 142 3.89 8.03 -22.00
CA PRO A 142 4.53 9.17 -22.65
C PRO A 142 4.81 10.39 -21.75
N ASP A 143 4.02 10.61 -20.70
CA ASP A 143 4.18 11.72 -19.75
C ASP A 143 4.83 11.24 -18.44
N SER A 144 4.18 11.47 -17.30
CA SER A 144 4.67 11.18 -15.96
C SER A 144 3.67 10.34 -15.17
N GLY A 145 4.13 9.75 -14.07
CA GLY A 145 3.25 8.97 -13.19
C GLY A 145 2.87 7.65 -13.84
N GLY A 146 3.85 6.76 -14.02
CA GLY A 146 3.69 5.52 -14.80
C GLY A 146 2.69 4.51 -14.22
N VAL A 147 2.17 4.78 -13.02
CA VAL A 147 0.95 4.15 -12.47
C VAL A 147 -0.09 5.20 -12.12
N LEU A 148 0.32 6.32 -11.52
CA LEU A 148 -0.61 7.36 -11.08
C LEU A 148 -0.01 8.76 -11.21
N LEU A 149 -0.80 9.71 -11.73
CA LEU A 149 -0.47 11.14 -11.70
C LEU A 149 -1.43 11.89 -10.78
N VAL A 150 -0.88 12.63 -9.82
CA VAL A 150 -1.63 13.56 -8.96
C VAL A 150 -1.42 14.99 -9.50
N THR A 151 -2.46 15.59 -10.06
CA THR A 151 -2.37 16.94 -10.65
C THR A 151 -2.56 18.05 -9.61
N PRO A 152 -2.20 19.31 -9.94
CA PRO A 152 -2.33 20.42 -9.00
C PRO A 152 -3.74 20.54 -8.42
N GLY A 153 -3.83 20.69 -7.10
CA GLY A 153 -5.10 20.77 -6.37
C GLY A 153 -5.69 19.42 -5.94
N ALA A 154 -5.20 18.29 -6.45
CA ALA A 154 -5.61 16.96 -6.00
C ALA A 154 -4.88 16.52 -4.72
N ASN A 155 -5.59 15.75 -3.89
CA ASN A 155 -5.04 15.13 -2.68
C ASN A 155 -5.25 13.62 -2.70
N LEU A 156 -4.17 12.87 -2.91
CA LEU A 156 -4.17 11.41 -2.86
C LEU A 156 -4.00 10.91 -1.43
N ILE A 157 -4.84 9.97 -1.01
CA ILE A 157 -4.60 9.11 0.14
C ILE A 157 -4.46 7.67 -0.37
N LEU A 158 -3.24 7.14 -0.40
CA LEU A 158 -2.96 5.77 -0.84
C LEU A 158 -2.61 4.90 0.37
N ARG A 159 -3.37 3.83 0.59
CA ARG A 159 -3.21 2.96 1.76
C ARG A 159 -3.20 1.49 1.40
N ASP A 160 -2.45 0.67 2.13
CA ASP A 160 -2.60 -0.79 2.09
C ASP A 160 -2.54 -1.35 0.66
N SER A 161 -1.61 -0.81 -0.15
CA SER A 161 -1.60 -0.98 -1.61
C SER A 161 -0.19 -1.22 -2.14
N VAL A 162 -0.08 -1.82 -3.32
CA VAL A 162 1.20 -2.03 -4.01
C VAL A 162 1.20 -1.22 -5.30
N VAL A 163 2.28 -0.47 -5.55
CA VAL A 163 2.50 0.27 -6.81
C VAL A 163 3.71 -0.34 -7.51
N ARG A 164 3.47 -0.92 -8.69
CA ARG A 164 4.51 -1.69 -9.36
C ARG A 164 4.50 -1.61 -10.88
N ASP A 165 5.66 -1.94 -11.45
CA ASP A 165 5.87 -2.07 -12.90
C ASP A 165 5.49 -0.81 -13.70
N GLY A 166 5.37 0.34 -13.06
CA GLY A 166 5.10 1.62 -13.71
C GLY A 166 6.32 2.16 -14.45
N ARG A 167 6.09 2.76 -15.62
CA ARG A 167 7.15 3.32 -16.45
C ARG A 167 6.72 4.66 -17.04
N ALA A 168 7.53 5.69 -16.82
CA ALA A 168 7.25 7.04 -17.29
C ALA A 168 8.53 7.88 -17.39
N VAL A 169 8.43 9.14 -17.85
CA VAL A 169 9.58 10.05 -17.85
C VAL A 169 9.96 10.45 -16.42
N ARG A 170 8.97 10.79 -15.58
CA ARG A 170 9.16 11.08 -14.14
C ARG A 170 8.12 10.33 -13.33
N GLY A 171 8.49 9.92 -12.12
CA GLY A 171 7.58 9.20 -11.23
C GLY A 171 7.15 7.89 -11.85
N GLY A 172 8.08 6.93 -11.99
CA GLY A 172 7.78 5.64 -12.61
C GLY A 172 6.55 4.98 -11.97
N GLY A 173 6.44 5.05 -10.64
CA GLY A 173 5.21 4.74 -9.92
C GLY A 173 4.24 5.93 -9.90
N ILE A 174 4.58 6.95 -9.10
CA ILE A 174 3.73 8.12 -8.87
C ILE A 174 4.49 9.41 -9.16
N GLU A 175 3.84 10.36 -9.83
CA GLU A 175 4.25 11.77 -9.76
C GLU A 175 3.21 12.59 -8.99
N VAL A 176 3.68 13.38 -8.03
CA VAL A 176 2.90 14.38 -7.29
C VAL A 176 3.32 15.75 -7.77
N ARG A 177 2.49 16.36 -8.64
CA ARG A 177 2.86 17.53 -9.43
C ARG A 177 2.11 18.78 -8.96
N GLY A 178 2.85 19.80 -8.49
CA GLY A 178 2.30 21.14 -8.35
C GLY A 178 2.31 21.90 -9.69
N ASP A 179 1.62 23.04 -9.74
CA ASP A 179 1.51 23.85 -10.97
C ASP A 179 2.75 24.73 -11.22
N GLY A 180 3.71 24.74 -10.29
CA GLY A 180 4.93 25.52 -10.36
C GLY A 180 4.75 27.03 -10.14
N VAL A 181 3.54 27.53 -9.95
CA VAL A 181 3.26 28.99 -9.86
C VAL A 181 2.42 29.36 -8.64
N SER A 182 1.46 28.51 -8.26
CA SER A 182 0.55 28.77 -7.15
C SER A 182 0.96 27.95 -5.92
N PRO A 183 0.53 28.37 -4.72
CA PRO A 183 0.58 27.52 -3.53
C PRO A 183 -0.36 26.30 -3.63
N ALA A 184 -1.29 26.28 -4.60
CA ALA A 184 -2.20 25.18 -4.84
C ALA A 184 -1.44 24.01 -5.50
N SER A 185 -0.84 23.16 -4.69
CA SER A 185 -0.08 22.01 -5.15
C SER A 185 -0.81 20.69 -4.94
N ALA A 186 -0.42 19.68 -5.73
CA ALA A 186 -0.80 18.30 -5.47
C ALA A 186 -0.23 17.82 -4.14
N SER A 187 -0.98 16.96 -3.46
CA SER A 187 -0.50 16.30 -2.24
C SER A 187 -0.77 14.80 -2.26
N ALA A 188 0.09 14.04 -1.58
CA ALA A 188 -0.09 12.60 -1.37
C ALA A 188 0.21 12.20 0.08
N THR A 189 -0.71 11.49 0.71
CA THR A 189 -0.50 10.76 1.96
C THR A 189 -0.45 9.27 1.64
N ILE A 190 0.66 8.63 1.96
CA ILE A 190 0.97 7.25 1.56
C ILE A 190 1.30 6.45 2.81
N GLU A 191 0.52 5.40 3.07
CA GLU A 191 0.60 4.66 4.33
C GLU A 191 0.46 3.14 4.11
N ARG A 192 1.43 2.36 4.58
CA ARG A 192 1.47 0.90 4.38
C ARG A 192 1.43 0.51 2.90
N VAL A 193 2.33 1.11 2.12
CA VAL A 193 2.41 0.92 0.67
C VAL A 193 3.78 0.38 0.29
N THR A 194 3.79 -0.49 -0.71
CA THR A 194 5.02 -1.03 -1.31
C THR A 194 5.19 -0.51 -2.73
N PHE A 195 6.30 0.17 -2.99
CA PHE A 195 6.72 0.55 -4.34
C PHE A 195 7.82 -0.38 -4.83
N THR A 196 7.58 -1.08 -5.94
CA THR A 196 8.58 -1.99 -6.49
C THR A 196 8.56 -2.11 -8.00
N ALA A 197 9.75 -2.31 -8.60
CA ALA A 197 9.90 -2.50 -10.04
C ALA A 197 9.37 -1.35 -10.90
N ASN A 198 9.25 -0.14 -10.35
CA ASN A 198 8.90 1.05 -11.11
C ASN A 198 10.15 1.68 -11.73
N ARG A 199 10.02 2.23 -12.93
CA ARG A 199 11.12 2.84 -13.68
C ARG A 199 10.77 4.23 -14.19
N ALA A 200 11.64 5.19 -13.95
CA ALA A 200 11.57 6.50 -14.59
C ALA A 200 12.70 6.67 -15.60
N ALA A 201 12.42 7.23 -16.77
CA ALA A 201 13.49 7.59 -17.72
C ALA A 201 14.36 8.74 -17.18
N SER A 202 13.83 9.57 -16.28
CA SER A 202 14.55 10.72 -15.71
C SER A 202 14.56 10.71 -14.19
N LEU A 203 13.46 11.07 -13.51
CA LEU A 203 13.47 11.34 -12.07
C LEU A 203 12.46 10.49 -11.31
N GLY A 204 12.87 9.97 -10.15
CA GLY A 204 11.93 9.34 -9.21
C GLY A 204 11.40 8.02 -9.75
N GLY A 205 12.20 6.95 -9.66
CA GLY A 205 11.77 5.64 -10.16
C GLY A 205 10.49 5.15 -9.49
N ALA A 206 10.39 5.27 -8.16
CA ALA A 206 9.14 5.04 -7.45
C ALA A 206 8.26 6.29 -7.41
N ILE A 207 8.79 7.38 -6.87
CA ILE A 207 8.02 8.61 -6.59
C ILE A 207 8.79 9.83 -7.06
N SER A 208 8.13 10.71 -7.80
CA SER A 208 8.60 12.06 -8.08
C SER A 208 7.68 13.08 -7.42
N VAL A 209 8.24 13.99 -6.64
CA VAL A 209 7.54 15.15 -6.07
C VAL A 209 8.07 16.39 -6.78
N PHE A 210 7.21 17.04 -7.56
CA PHE A 210 7.63 18.00 -8.56
C PHE A 210 6.86 19.32 -8.47
N ASN A 211 7.54 20.44 -8.76
CA ASN A 211 6.94 21.77 -8.91
C ASN A 211 6.02 22.24 -7.77
N GLY A 212 6.43 22.02 -6.52
CA GLY A 212 5.65 22.42 -5.35
C GLY A 212 4.76 21.32 -4.78
N GLY A 213 4.75 20.13 -5.38
CA GLY A 213 4.05 18.96 -4.85
C GLY A 213 4.51 18.60 -3.43
N SER A 214 3.66 17.90 -2.68
CA SER A 214 3.95 17.47 -1.32
C SER A 214 3.62 16.00 -1.08
N ALA A 215 4.49 15.26 -0.40
CA ALA A 215 4.25 13.86 -0.04
C ALA A 215 4.55 13.58 1.45
N LEU A 216 3.66 12.82 2.09
CA LEU A 216 3.85 12.26 3.43
C LEU A 216 3.82 10.74 3.35
N LEU A 217 4.90 10.07 3.76
CA LEU A 217 5.02 8.63 3.73
C LEU A 217 5.16 8.09 5.16
N THR A 218 4.35 7.10 5.51
CA THR A 218 4.44 6.40 6.80
C THR A 218 4.37 4.89 6.61
N ASN A 219 5.30 4.14 7.19
CA ASN A 219 5.33 2.67 7.07
C ASN A 219 5.36 2.19 5.61
N VAL A 220 6.24 2.78 4.79
CA VAL A 220 6.32 2.51 3.34
C VAL A 220 7.60 1.74 3.03
N THR A 221 7.51 0.73 2.16
CA THR A 221 8.69 0.08 1.57
C THR A 221 8.87 0.51 0.12
N ILE A 222 10.06 1.00 -0.22
CA ILE A 222 10.46 1.40 -1.57
C ILE A 222 11.68 0.58 -1.97
N THR A 223 11.49 -0.38 -2.87
CA THR A 223 12.58 -1.28 -3.24
C THR A 223 12.54 -1.78 -4.68
N GLY A 224 13.71 -1.86 -5.31
CA GLY A 224 13.83 -2.37 -6.68
C GLY A 224 13.27 -1.41 -7.74
N ASN A 225 13.25 -0.11 -7.47
CA ASN A 225 12.84 0.92 -8.44
C ASN A 225 14.08 1.55 -9.09
N SER A 226 13.96 2.04 -10.32
CA SER A 226 15.09 2.64 -11.04
C SER A 226 14.76 3.95 -11.74
N ALA A 227 15.77 4.81 -11.88
CA ALA A 227 15.69 6.04 -12.64
C ALA A 227 16.88 6.15 -13.60
N GLY A 228 16.63 6.63 -14.82
CA GLY A 228 17.68 6.95 -15.78
C GLY A 228 18.57 8.09 -15.29
N ASN A 229 18.03 9.07 -14.56
CA ASN A 229 18.82 10.08 -13.86
C ASN A 229 18.79 9.87 -12.34
N SER A 230 18.36 10.88 -11.57
CA SER A 230 18.48 10.89 -10.11
C SER A 230 17.24 10.38 -9.36
N GLY A 231 17.44 9.81 -8.18
CA GLY A 231 16.33 9.39 -7.31
C GLY A 231 15.66 8.11 -7.77
N GLY A 232 16.40 6.99 -7.81
CA GLY A 232 15.85 5.68 -8.17
C GLY A 232 14.63 5.30 -7.33
N GLY A 233 14.65 5.61 -6.04
CA GLY A 233 13.48 5.56 -5.16
C GLY A 233 12.66 6.84 -5.28
N ILE A 234 13.10 7.90 -4.58
CA ILE A 234 12.38 9.18 -4.49
C ILE A 234 13.21 10.30 -5.11
N SER A 235 12.57 11.14 -5.94
CA SER A 235 13.12 12.43 -6.36
C SER A 235 12.21 13.58 -5.89
N VAL A 236 12.79 14.56 -5.21
CA VAL A 236 12.12 15.83 -4.87
C VAL A 236 12.76 16.93 -5.71
N SER A 237 12.02 17.44 -6.69
CA SER A 237 12.58 18.29 -7.74
C SER A 237 11.61 19.37 -8.21
N LEU A 238 12.06 20.17 -9.17
CA LEU A 238 11.31 21.25 -9.80
C LEU A 238 11.85 21.53 -11.21
N ASP A 239 11.10 22.31 -11.98
CA ASP A 239 11.48 22.88 -13.26
C ASP A 239 12.27 24.17 -13.04
N GLN A 240 13.53 24.16 -13.45
CA GLN A 240 14.47 25.25 -13.25
C GLN A 240 14.22 26.47 -14.13
N THR A 241 13.32 26.35 -15.11
CA THR A 241 12.94 27.47 -15.98
C THR A 241 11.95 28.41 -15.30
N ILE A 242 11.32 27.96 -14.20
CA ILE A 242 10.38 28.73 -13.42
C ILE A 242 11.13 29.62 -12.44
N ILE A 243 10.76 30.90 -12.36
CA ILE A 243 11.36 31.86 -11.43
C ILE A 243 10.60 31.82 -10.11
N ASN A 244 11.30 31.61 -9.00
CA ASN A 244 10.73 31.50 -7.64
C ASN A 244 9.60 30.46 -7.50
N PRO A 245 9.79 29.20 -7.96
CA PRO A 245 8.75 28.18 -7.86
C PRO A 245 8.45 27.82 -6.40
N PRO A 246 7.23 27.33 -6.10
CA PRO A 246 6.93 26.73 -4.80
C PRO A 246 7.84 25.52 -4.55
N LYS A 247 8.21 25.33 -3.27
CA LYS A 247 9.07 24.21 -2.84
C LYS A 247 8.34 22.89 -2.93
N SER A 248 8.94 21.92 -3.60
CA SER A 248 8.54 20.52 -3.48
C SER A 248 9.01 19.97 -2.12
N ALA A 249 8.17 19.15 -1.48
CA ALA A 249 8.45 18.62 -0.15
C ALA A 249 8.05 17.15 0.01
N ALA A 250 8.90 16.38 0.68
CA ALA A 250 8.55 15.04 1.12
C ALA A 250 8.94 14.84 2.60
N THR A 251 8.05 14.21 3.37
CA THR A 251 8.30 13.83 4.76
C THR A 251 8.14 12.33 4.93
N LEU A 252 9.16 11.69 5.49
CA LEU A 252 9.24 10.24 5.67
C LEU A 252 9.26 9.89 7.16
N ASN A 253 8.41 8.95 7.57
CA ASN A 253 8.41 8.38 8.91
C ASN A 253 8.31 6.85 8.84
N ASN A 254 9.24 6.10 9.45
CA ASN A 254 9.22 4.63 9.39
C ASN A 254 9.19 4.12 7.93
N VAL A 255 10.09 4.62 7.08
CA VAL A 255 10.18 4.25 5.66
C VAL A 255 11.45 3.44 5.39
N THR A 256 11.36 2.39 4.58
CA THR A 256 12.50 1.57 4.15
C THR A 256 12.77 1.80 2.66
N ILE A 257 13.90 2.43 2.32
CA ILE A 257 14.33 2.73 0.94
C ILE A 257 15.60 1.94 0.62
N VAL A 258 15.44 0.82 -0.06
CA VAL A 258 16.55 -0.11 -0.31
C VAL A 258 16.55 -0.69 -1.72
N ARG A 259 17.72 -0.97 -2.28
CA ARG A 259 17.86 -1.59 -3.61
C ARG A 259 17.19 -0.82 -4.75
N ASN A 260 17.14 0.50 -4.64
CA ASN A 260 16.73 1.37 -5.75
C ASN A 260 17.97 1.82 -6.52
N THR A 261 17.82 2.17 -7.80
CA THR A 261 18.94 2.42 -8.71
C THR A 261 18.81 3.76 -9.43
N ALA A 262 19.82 4.62 -9.34
CA ALA A 262 19.98 5.81 -10.19
C ALA A 262 20.99 5.55 -11.31
N ASP A 263 20.98 6.41 -12.33
CA ASP A 263 21.81 6.32 -13.53
C ASP A 263 21.70 4.94 -14.23
N ASP A 264 20.48 4.41 -14.37
CA ASP A 264 20.27 3.07 -14.94
C ASP A 264 20.65 2.94 -16.43
N ASP A 265 20.77 4.08 -17.12
CA ASP A 265 21.22 4.20 -18.51
C ASP A 265 22.74 4.42 -18.62
N ARG A 266 23.44 4.65 -17.50
CA ARG A 266 24.90 4.71 -17.34
C ARG A 266 25.55 5.83 -18.16
N ASN A 267 24.93 6.99 -18.17
CA ASN A 267 25.41 8.14 -18.93
C ASN A 267 26.20 9.15 -18.05
N ASP A 268 26.48 8.83 -16.77
CA ASP A 268 27.12 9.68 -15.77
C ASP A 268 26.27 10.91 -15.35
N ILE A 269 24.97 10.90 -15.65
CA ILE A 269 23.97 11.94 -15.31
C ILE A 269 22.88 11.29 -14.48
N GLY A 270 23.09 11.20 -13.17
CA GLY A 270 22.11 10.66 -12.25
C GLY A 270 22.80 10.30 -10.94
N GLU A 271 22.17 10.63 -9.83
CA GLU A 271 22.72 10.38 -8.50
C GLU A 271 21.59 10.06 -7.51
N GLY A 272 21.94 9.49 -6.35
CA GLY A 272 20.98 9.25 -5.28
C GLY A 272 20.01 8.13 -5.65
N GLY A 273 20.53 6.92 -5.84
CA GLY A 273 19.74 5.72 -6.10
C GLY A 273 18.58 5.53 -5.13
N GLY A 274 18.79 5.77 -3.84
CA GLY A 274 17.73 5.83 -2.85
C GLY A 274 16.89 7.09 -2.99
N VAL A 275 17.48 8.24 -2.68
CA VAL A 275 16.80 9.54 -2.72
C VAL A 275 17.65 10.63 -3.38
N SER A 276 16.99 11.56 -4.06
CA SER A 276 17.64 12.76 -4.58
C SER A 276 16.77 13.99 -4.34
N VAL A 277 17.39 15.07 -3.89
CA VAL A 277 16.73 16.37 -3.73
C VAL A 277 17.39 17.35 -4.68
N ARG A 278 16.65 17.96 -5.59
CA ARG A 278 17.19 19.06 -6.39
C ARG A 278 17.30 20.30 -5.52
N VAL A 279 18.50 20.87 -5.48
CA VAL A 279 18.77 22.18 -4.89
C VAL A 279 19.23 23.12 -6.00
N ASP A 280 18.73 24.34 -6.00
CA ASP A 280 19.26 25.43 -6.83
C ASP A 280 19.39 26.72 -6.02
N GLU A 281 19.91 27.77 -6.66
CA GLU A 281 20.16 29.07 -6.02
C GLU A 281 18.86 29.80 -5.62
N GLN A 282 17.72 29.45 -6.23
CA GLN A 282 16.43 30.10 -6.00
C GLN A 282 15.63 29.38 -4.92
N VAL A 283 15.67 28.05 -4.89
CA VAL A 283 14.79 27.19 -4.11
C VAL A 283 15.53 25.95 -3.59
N ILE A 284 15.43 25.73 -2.28
CA ILE A 284 15.85 24.49 -1.63
C ILE A 284 14.59 23.65 -1.38
N ASN A 285 14.42 22.60 -2.17
CA ASN A 285 13.40 21.57 -1.93
C ASN A 285 13.70 20.82 -0.64
N GLN A 286 12.67 20.20 -0.04
CA GLN A 286 12.79 19.61 1.29
C GLN A 286 12.50 18.11 1.27
N LEU A 287 13.46 17.33 1.77
CA LEU A 287 13.24 15.94 2.15
C LEU A 287 13.55 15.80 3.64
N ARG A 288 12.49 15.58 4.42
CA ARG A 288 12.55 15.41 5.88
C ARG A 288 12.39 13.94 6.21
N LEU A 289 13.19 13.40 7.12
CA LEU A 289 13.13 11.99 7.48
C LEU A 289 13.30 11.75 8.97
N ARG A 290 12.53 10.81 9.51
CA ARG A 290 12.66 10.25 10.85
C ARG A 290 12.46 8.74 10.77
N ASN A 291 13.12 7.97 11.64
CA ASN A 291 12.93 6.52 11.72
C ASN A 291 13.04 5.85 10.35
N THR A 292 13.90 6.35 9.47
CA THR A 292 13.91 5.97 8.06
C THR A 292 15.24 5.30 7.71
N ILE A 293 15.15 4.22 6.93
CA ILE A 293 16.29 3.48 6.40
C ILE A 293 16.51 3.89 4.94
N ILE A 294 17.74 4.30 4.62
CA ILE A 294 18.24 4.46 3.24
C ILE A 294 19.52 3.64 3.13
N SER A 295 19.44 2.49 2.50
CA SER A 295 20.56 1.53 2.48
C SER A 295 20.55 0.66 1.24
N ASP A 296 21.73 0.20 0.82
CA ASP A 296 21.86 -0.81 -0.24
C ASP A 296 21.19 -0.41 -1.57
N ASN A 297 21.10 0.89 -1.82
CA ASN A 297 20.75 1.43 -3.13
C ASN A 297 22.01 1.47 -4.02
N ALA A 298 21.80 1.71 -5.31
CA ALA A 298 22.84 1.72 -6.34
C ALA A 298 22.80 3.00 -7.16
N ASP A 299 23.96 3.43 -7.61
CA ASP A 299 24.14 4.41 -8.66
C ASP A 299 25.09 3.75 -9.66
N LEU A 300 24.64 3.62 -10.91
CA LEU A 300 25.37 2.87 -11.93
C LEU A 300 26.27 3.75 -12.81
N SER A 301 26.52 4.99 -12.39
CA SER A 301 27.53 5.88 -12.98
C SER A 301 28.83 5.16 -13.27
N PRO A 302 29.28 5.08 -14.55
CA PRO A 302 30.57 4.53 -14.90
C PRO A 302 31.75 5.22 -14.19
N THR A 303 31.63 6.52 -13.91
CA THR A 303 32.66 7.31 -13.24
C THR A 303 32.56 7.17 -11.71
N PRO A 304 33.55 6.58 -11.01
CA PRO A 304 33.45 6.29 -9.58
C PRO A 304 33.22 7.51 -8.67
N ALA A 305 33.70 8.70 -9.09
CA ALA A 305 33.52 9.93 -8.35
C ALA A 305 32.08 10.49 -8.40
N ARG A 306 31.24 9.97 -9.32
CA ARG A 306 29.84 10.34 -9.48
C ARG A 306 28.89 9.39 -8.76
N VAL A 307 29.38 8.22 -8.36
CA VAL A 307 28.58 7.17 -7.71
C VAL A 307 28.14 7.63 -6.31
N ASN A 308 26.86 7.98 -6.18
CA ASN A 308 26.21 8.38 -4.94
C ASN A 308 24.95 7.51 -4.70
N PRO A 309 25.11 6.31 -4.14
CA PRO A 309 24.04 5.30 -4.23
C PRO A 309 22.82 5.56 -3.35
N ASP A 310 22.98 6.01 -2.11
CA ASP A 310 21.85 6.14 -1.19
C ASP A 310 21.18 7.51 -1.24
N CYS A 311 21.96 8.59 -1.39
CA CYS A 311 21.44 9.94 -1.34
C CYS A 311 22.22 10.93 -2.21
N PHE A 312 21.55 12.00 -2.65
CA PHE A 312 22.19 13.13 -3.31
C PHE A 312 21.63 14.49 -2.83
N ASN A 313 22.52 15.48 -2.72
CA ASN A 313 22.30 16.86 -2.22
C ASN A 313 21.95 16.98 -0.74
N VAL A 314 20.75 17.44 -0.36
CA VAL A 314 20.45 17.87 1.01
C VAL A 314 19.31 17.06 1.58
N LEU A 315 19.51 16.52 2.78
CA LEU A 315 18.50 15.83 3.58
C LEU A 315 18.33 16.54 4.92
N GLU A 316 17.10 16.69 5.40
CA GLU A 316 16.81 17.23 6.73
C GLU A 316 16.42 16.10 7.68
N SER A 317 17.38 15.67 8.50
CA SER A 317 17.11 14.66 9.52
C SER A 317 16.29 15.24 10.66
N LEU A 318 15.28 14.49 11.10
CA LEU A 318 14.51 14.71 12.32
C LEU A 318 14.91 13.74 13.44
N GLY A 319 16.03 13.04 13.28
CA GLY A 319 16.60 12.04 14.19
C GLY A 319 16.28 10.60 13.80
N TYR A 320 17.05 9.67 14.35
CA TYR A 320 16.83 8.22 14.29
C TYR A 320 16.71 7.65 12.87
N ASN A 321 17.59 8.07 11.97
CA ASN A 321 17.65 7.55 10.60
C ASN A 321 18.89 6.68 10.38
N LEU A 322 18.77 5.64 9.57
CA LEU A 322 19.92 4.84 9.13
C LEU A 322 20.23 5.17 7.66
N ILE A 323 21.41 5.70 7.40
CA ILE A 323 21.89 6.00 6.05
C ILE A 323 23.23 5.32 5.85
N HIS A 324 23.29 4.31 4.97
CA HIS A 324 24.51 3.53 4.78
C HIS A 324 25.60 4.33 4.08
N ARG A 325 25.36 4.86 2.87
CA ARG A 325 26.34 5.64 2.11
C ARG A 325 25.88 7.09 1.99
N SER A 326 26.32 7.93 2.91
CA SER A 326 25.97 9.37 2.88
C SER A 326 26.81 10.19 1.89
N THR A 327 27.74 9.58 1.15
CA THR A 327 28.48 10.26 0.08
C THR A 327 27.49 10.78 -0.97
N GLY A 328 27.66 12.05 -1.36
CA GLY A 328 26.76 12.73 -2.28
C GLY A 328 25.70 13.58 -1.61
N CYS A 329 25.45 13.41 -0.31
CA CYS A 329 24.51 14.25 0.42
C CYS A 329 25.07 14.88 1.71
N THR A 330 24.53 16.05 2.04
CA THR A 330 24.70 16.75 3.32
C THR A 330 23.46 16.52 4.16
N ILE A 331 23.66 15.98 5.36
CA ILE A 331 22.58 15.72 6.32
C ILE A 331 22.53 16.90 7.29
N LEU A 332 21.43 17.64 7.24
CA LEU A 332 21.11 18.77 8.12
C LEU A 332 20.12 18.33 9.22
N GLY A 333 19.81 19.23 10.14
CA GLY A 333 18.82 19.01 11.19
C GLY A 333 19.33 18.18 12.36
N THR A 334 18.41 17.47 13.03
CA THR A 334 18.69 16.69 14.24
C THR A 334 19.44 15.41 13.89
N GLN A 335 20.63 15.22 14.48
CA GLN A 335 21.46 14.04 14.26
C GLN A 335 21.32 12.97 15.35
N THR A 336 20.53 13.23 16.40
CA THR A 336 20.28 12.28 17.49
C THR A 336 19.78 10.95 16.95
N GLY A 337 20.40 9.85 17.39
CA GLY A 337 20.00 8.49 17.02
C GLY A 337 20.29 8.09 15.57
N ASN A 338 20.85 8.98 14.73
CA ASN A 338 21.20 8.59 13.37
C ASN A 338 22.33 7.56 13.35
N VAL A 339 22.20 6.56 12.50
CA VAL A 339 23.22 5.55 12.21
C VAL A 339 23.73 5.79 10.78
N ILE A 340 24.96 6.30 10.67
CA ILE A 340 25.56 6.66 9.37
C ILE A 340 26.75 5.77 9.08
N GLY A 341 26.91 5.34 7.82
CA GLY A 341 28.09 4.57 7.40
C GLY A 341 27.96 3.06 7.62
N VAL A 342 26.78 2.56 7.99
CA VAL A 342 26.53 1.14 8.29
C VAL A 342 25.35 0.65 7.46
N SER A 343 25.49 -0.53 6.84
CA SER A 343 24.37 -1.19 6.13
C SER A 343 23.26 -1.55 7.11
N ALA A 344 22.01 -1.38 6.68
CA ALA A 344 20.85 -1.84 7.43
C ALA A 344 20.70 -3.37 7.42
N GLN A 345 21.47 -4.09 6.60
CA GLN A 345 21.34 -5.53 6.37
C GLN A 345 19.87 -5.92 6.03
N PRO A 346 19.27 -5.30 5.00
CA PRO A 346 17.87 -5.55 4.67
C PRO A 346 17.67 -6.98 4.16
N GLY A 347 16.58 -7.63 4.59
CA GLY A 347 16.13 -8.91 4.04
C GLY A 347 15.61 -8.79 2.60
N ALA A 348 15.06 -9.87 2.06
CA ALA A 348 14.37 -9.84 0.77
C ALA A 348 12.99 -9.14 0.89
N LEU A 349 12.47 -8.64 -0.23
CA LEU A 349 11.05 -8.26 -0.31
C LEU A 349 10.22 -9.53 -0.35
N LEU A 350 9.43 -9.76 0.70
CA LEU A 350 8.61 -10.95 0.87
C LEU A 350 7.23 -10.57 1.41
N ASP A 351 6.28 -11.49 1.29
CA ASP A 351 5.06 -11.44 2.07
C ASP A 351 5.39 -11.85 3.52
N ASN A 352 5.69 -10.85 4.36
CA ASN A 352 5.96 -11.04 5.78
C ASN A 352 4.69 -10.86 6.64
N GLY A 353 3.51 -11.04 6.02
CA GLY A 353 2.21 -10.71 6.60
C GLY A 353 1.83 -9.24 6.43
N GLY A 354 0.59 -8.91 6.79
CA GLY A 354 0.03 -7.58 6.63
C GLY A 354 -0.60 -7.30 5.26
N PRO A 355 -0.91 -6.03 4.95
CA PRO A 355 -1.62 -5.66 3.72
C PRO A 355 -0.73 -5.67 2.47
N THR A 356 0.59 -5.53 2.61
CA THR A 356 1.54 -5.40 1.50
C THR A 356 2.87 -6.11 1.80
N PRO A 357 3.62 -6.57 0.77
CA PRO A 357 4.95 -7.15 0.96
C PRO A 357 5.94 -6.14 1.56
N THR A 358 6.81 -6.60 2.47
CA THR A 358 7.76 -5.72 3.19
C THR A 358 9.18 -6.24 3.09
N VAL A 359 10.15 -5.38 3.40
CA VAL A 359 11.55 -5.79 3.61
C VAL A 359 11.78 -5.93 5.11
N ALA A 360 11.94 -7.17 5.58
CA ALA A 360 12.25 -7.45 6.97
C ALA A 360 13.67 -7.02 7.34
N LEU A 361 13.88 -6.68 8.61
CA LEU A 361 15.22 -6.52 9.18
C LEU A 361 15.80 -7.90 9.52
N LEU A 362 17.03 -8.17 9.08
CA LEU A 362 17.72 -9.41 9.43
C LEU A 362 18.23 -9.33 10.87
N SER A 363 18.34 -10.50 11.53
CA SER A 363 18.91 -10.61 12.87
C SER A 363 20.28 -9.92 12.96
N GLY A 364 20.45 -9.03 13.93
CA GLY A 364 21.68 -8.23 14.09
C GLY A 364 21.75 -6.98 13.22
N SER A 365 20.68 -6.64 12.51
CA SER A 365 20.56 -5.36 11.83
C SER A 365 20.72 -4.21 12.82
N PRO A 366 21.53 -3.18 12.50
CA PRO A 366 21.71 -2.00 13.36
C PRO A 366 20.48 -1.07 13.37
N ALA A 367 19.42 -1.43 12.64
CA ALA A 367 18.15 -0.69 12.62
C ALA A 367 17.14 -1.21 13.67
N ILE A 368 17.43 -2.38 14.25
CA ILE A 368 16.61 -3.01 15.29
C ILE A 368 16.76 -2.24 16.61
N ASP A 369 15.64 -1.91 17.26
CA ASP A 369 15.54 -1.15 18.51
C ASP A 369 16.31 0.18 18.50
N ALA A 370 16.50 0.75 17.31
CA ALA A 370 17.36 1.91 17.09
C ALA A 370 16.58 3.18 16.71
N GLY A 371 15.27 3.09 16.54
CA GLY A 371 14.40 4.20 16.24
C GLY A 371 14.14 5.14 17.42
N ASP A 372 13.30 6.14 17.19
CA ASP A 372 12.92 7.13 18.18
C ASP A 372 12.09 6.49 19.31
N PRO A 373 12.53 6.54 20.58
CA PRO A 373 11.84 5.89 21.69
C PRO A 373 10.51 6.55 22.07
N ALA A 374 10.16 7.73 21.53
CA ALA A 374 8.89 8.39 21.83
C ALA A 374 7.71 7.78 21.05
N VAL A 375 7.09 6.78 21.68
CA VAL A 375 5.90 6.07 21.18
C VAL A 375 4.75 7.02 20.84
N GLY A 376 4.13 6.82 19.67
CA GLY A 376 2.90 7.49 19.23
C GLY A 376 3.12 8.61 18.22
N SER A 377 4.05 9.55 18.48
CA SER A 377 4.24 10.72 17.60
C SER A 377 5.40 10.56 16.61
N SER A 378 6.55 10.06 17.06
CA SER A 378 7.72 9.79 16.22
C SER A 378 7.82 8.32 15.85
N CYS A 379 7.56 7.43 16.80
CA CYS A 379 7.33 6.01 16.54
C CYS A 379 5.86 5.78 16.17
N ALA A 380 5.58 5.33 14.95
CA ALA A 380 4.23 4.99 14.53
C ALA A 380 3.68 3.81 15.36
N ALA A 381 2.38 3.86 15.72
CA ALA A 381 1.75 2.87 16.61
C ALA A 381 1.83 1.42 16.09
N THR A 382 1.89 1.25 14.77
CA THR A 382 2.10 -0.03 14.12
C THR A 382 3.12 0.11 12.99
N ASP A 383 3.70 -1.01 12.55
CA ASP A 383 4.51 -1.10 11.34
C ASP A 383 3.66 -1.26 10.07
N GLN A 384 4.32 -1.47 8.92
CA GLN A 384 3.63 -1.64 7.65
C GLN A 384 2.65 -2.82 7.62
N ARG A 385 2.89 -3.83 8.46
CA ARG A 385 2.09 -5.03 8.53
C ARG A 385 0.91 -4.90 9.49
N GLY A 386 0.90 -3.82 10.29
CA GLY A 386 -0.03 -3.64 11.40
C GLY A 386 0.49 -4.22 12.72
N VAL A 387 1.75 -4.65 12.80
CA VAL A 387 2.35 -5.14 14.05
C VAL A 387 2.58 -3.96 14.98
N ALA A 388 2.16 -4.08 16.24
CA ALA A 388 2.28 -3.03 17.23
C ALA A 388 3.75 -2.69 17.55
N ARG A 389 4.01 -1.43 17.84
CA ARG A 389 5.33 -0.92 18.27
C ARG A 389 5.30 -0.34 19.69
N PRO A 390 6.43 -0.34 20.42
CA PRO A 390 7.69 -1.02 20.09
C PRO A 390 7.70 -2.50 20.51
N ILE A 391 8.53 -3.31 19.84
CA ILE A 391 8.92 -4.67 20.25
C ILE A 391 10.39 -4.63 20.72
N ASP A 392 10.80 -5.56 21.58
CA ASP A 392 12.21 -5.76 21.97
C ASP A 392 12.89 -6.68 20.95
N GLY A 393 13.19 -6.12 19.78
CA GLY A 393 13.63 -6.85 18.59
C GLY A 393 15.06 -7.38 18.69
N ASP A 394 15.88 -6.90 19.63
CA ASP A 394 17.21 -7.43 19.93
C ASP A 394 17.25 -8.35 21.16
N GLY A 395 16.16 -8.38 21.95
CA GLY A 395 15.99 -9.23 23.12
C GLY A 395 16.82 -8.81 24.34
N ASN A 396 17.23 -7.55 24.42
CA ASN A 396 18.02 -7.02 25.54
C ASN A 396 17.17 -6.65 26.77
N GLY A 397 15.84 -6.71 26.65
CA GLY A 397 14.87 -6.37 27.70
C GLY A 397 14.31 -4.94 27.62
N LEU A 398 14.64 -4.17 26.57
CA LEU A 398 14.17 -2.81 26.34
C LEU A 398 13.58 -2.66 24.94
N ALA A 399 12.25 -2.61 24.86
CA ALA A 399 11.55 -2.35 23.61
C ALA A 399 11.72 -0.89 23.15
N VAL A 400 12.29 -0.71 21.97
CA VAL A 400 12.39 0.57 21.23
C VAL A 400 11.92 0.29 19.83
N CYS A 401 11.32 1.25 19.14
CA CYS A 401 10.88 0.94 17.78
C CYS A 401 12.05 0.78 16.84
N ASP A 402 11.83 0.03 15.77
CA ASP A 402 12.80 -0.06 14.70
C ASP A 402 12.77 1.18 13.80
N MET A 403 13.92 1.44 13.17
CA MET A 403 13.93 2.29 11.99
C MET A 403 13.34 1.52 10.81
N GLY A 404 12.68 2.24 9.91
CA GLY A 404 12.07 1.69 8.71
C GLY A 404 10.64 1.22 8.91
N ALA A 405 10.13 0.54 7.89
CA ALA A 405 8.72 0.17 7.76
C ALA A 405 8.35 -1.15 8.44
N TYR A 406 9.31 -1.84 9.04
CA TYR A 406 9.17 -3.16 9.63
C TYR A 406 9.57 -3.11 11.10
N GLU A 407 8.85 -3.83 11.97
CA GLU A 407 9.23 -4.04 13.37
C GLU A 407 9.71 -5.49 13.58
N ALA A 408 10.92 -5.66 14.09
CA ALA A 408 11.56 -6.92 14.33
C ALA A 408 10.85 -7.67 15.47
N PRO A 409 10.47 -8.93 15.25
CA PRO A 409 9.98 -9.77 16.33
C PRO A 409 11.12 -10.09 17.30
N VAL A 410 10.77 -10.42 18.55
CA VAL A 410 11.74 -10.81 19.58
C VAL A 410 12.53 -12.04 19.11
N PRO A 411 13.88 -12.03 19.17
CA PRO A 411 14.68 -13.18 18.80
C PRO A 411 14.34 -14.38 19.68
N GLY A 412 14.11 -15.54 19.07
CA GLY A 412 13.79 -16.77 19.82
C GLY A 412 12.29 -17.04 19.99
N ASP A 413 11.42 -16.07 19.71
CA ASP A 413 9.97 -16.29 19.70
C ASP A 413 9.54 -17.09 18.45
N ALA A 414 8.54 -17.95 18.63
CA ALA A 414 7.78 -18.54 17.53
C ALA A 414 6.46 -17.77 17.37
N ASP A 415 5.80 -17.82 16.22
CA ASP A 415 4.48 -17.21 16.01
C ASP A 415 3.62 -18.22 15.25
N LEU A 416 2.79 -18.95 15.99
CA LEU A 416 2.01 -20.07 15.51
C LEU A 416 0.57 -19.65 15.24
N SER A 417 0.19 -19.64 13.97
CA SER A 417 -1.21 -19.45 13.57
C SER A 417 -1.86 -20.75 13.12
N VAL A 418 -3.19 -20.82 13.24
CA VAL A 418 -3.98 -21.96 12.80
C VAL A 418 -5.08 -21.56 11.82
N ILE A 419 -5.19 -22.32 10.73
CA ILE A 419 -6.30 -22.23 9.77
C ILE A 419 -7.07 -23.54 9.79
N LEU A 420 -8.39 -23.44 9.89
CA LEU A 420 -9.29 -24.59 9.92
C LEU A 420 -10.21 -24.58 8.69
N THR A 421 -10.23 -25.69 7.96
CA THR A 421 -11.15 -25.92 6.83
C THR A 421 -11.87 -27.24 7.02
N ALA A 422 -13.04 -27.41 6.39
CA ALA A 422 -13.81 -28.65 6.45
C ALA A 422 -14.39 -29.00 5.08
N GLN A 423 -14.42 -30.30 4.76
CA GLN A 423 -15.06 -30.83 3.55
C GLN A 423 -15.73 -32.19 3.84
N PRO A 424 -16.94 -32.44 3.30
CA PRO A 424 -17.76 -31.52 2.51
C PRO A 424 -18.44 -30.44 3.38
N ASP A 425 -18.71 -29.25 2.81
CA ASP A 425 -19.56 -28.21 3.42
C ASP A 425 -20.59 -27.73 2.36
N PRO A 426 -21.90 -28.01 2.51
CA PRO A 426 -22.55 -28.64 3.66
C PRO A 426 -22.34 -30.17 3.73
N VAL A 427 -22.39 -30.72 4.95
CA VAL A 427 -22.29 -32.16 5.22
C VAL A 427 -23.65 -32.77 5.51
N ALA A 428 -23.91 -33.99 5.04
CA ALA A 428 -25.16 -34.69 5.37
C ALA A 428 -25.24 -35.00 6.90
N PRO A 429 -26.43 -34.91 7.53
CA PRO A 429 -26.60 -35.37 8.92
C PRO A 429 -26.19 -36.83 9.09
N GLY A 430 -25.36 -37.15 10.09
CA GLY A 430 -24.77 -38.48 10.26
C GLY A 430 -23.66 -38.84 9.25
N GLY A 431 -23.28 -37.90 8.38
CA GLY A 431 -22.25 -38.10 7.35
C GLY A 431 -20.82 -37.95 7.89
N THR A 432 -19.86 -38.27 7.04
CA THR A 432 -18.42 -38.09 7.32
C THR A 432 -18.00 -36.67 6.96
N LEU A 433 -17.29 -36.01 7.86
CA LEU A 433 -16.68 -34.69 7.69
C LEU A 433 -15.19 -34.79 7.97
N THR A 434 -14.36 -34.20 7.11
CA THR A 434 -12.92 -34.10 7.32
C THR A 434 -12.54 -32.65 7.54
N TYR A 435 -11.98 -32.37 8.71
CA TYR A 435 -11.30 -31.11 9.00
C TYR A 435 -9.83 -31.19 8.59
N SER A 436 -9.32 -30.11 8.00
CA SER A 436 -7.90 -29.91 7.76
C SER A 436 -7.43 -28.72 8.60
N VAL A 437 -6.54 -29.00 9.56
CA VAL A 437 -5.89 -28.03 10.44
C VAL A 437 -4.50 -27.74 9.88
N VAL A 438 -4.29 -26.50 9.45
CA VAL A 438 -3.00 -26.02 8.95
C VAL A 438 -2.37 -25.13 10.02
N VAL A 439 -1.14 -25.46 10.41
CA VAL A 439 -0.35 -24.67 11.37
C VAL A 439 0.82 -24.03 10.61
N LEU A 440 0.98 -22.72 10.76
CA LEU A 440 2.10 -21.95 10.22
C LEU A 440 2.92 -21.39 11.38
N ASN A 441 4.24 -21.45 11.29
CA ASN A 441 5.13 -20.67 12.15
C ASN A 441 5.66 -19.45 11.39
N ALA A 442 5.11 -18.26 11.66
CA ALA A 442 5.58 -16.99 11.12
C ALA A 442 6.71 -16.35 11.95
N GLY A 443 7.06 -16.96 13.09
CA GLY A 443 8.04 -16.41 14.03
C GLY A 443 9.46 -16.57 13.53
N PRO A 444 10.41 -15.76 14.05
CA PRO A 444 11.81 -15.83 13.67
C PRO A 444 12.51 -17.12 14.16
N ALA A 445 11.98 -17.78 15.20
CA ALA A 445 12.54 -19.01 15.74
C ALA A 445 11.70 -20.24 15.42
N ALA A 446 12.33 -21.41 15.48
CA ALA A 446 11.61 -22.68 15.34
C ALA A 446 10.71 -22.92 16.57
N ALA A 447 9.47 -23.32 16.32
CA ALA A 447 8.53 -23.75 17.35
C ALA A 447 8.79 -25.22 17.70
N GLY A 448 9.27 -25.50 18.90
CA GLY A 448 9.46 -26.84 19.46
C GLY A 448 8.18 -27.37 20.11
N ASN A 449 8.02 -28.70 20.14
CA ASN A 449 6.88 -29.38 20.76
C ASN A 449 5.53 -28.76 20.37
N VAL A 450 5.26 -28.65 19.07
CA VAL A 450 4.02 -28.03 18.59
C VAL A 450 2.85 -28.94 18.95
N GLN A 451 1.87 -28.38 19.65
CA GLN A 451 0.67 -29.07 20.09
C GLN A 451 -0.56 -28.38 19.49
N VAL A 452 -1.49 -29.18 18.96
CA VAL A 452 -2.82 -28.74 18.54
C VAL A 452 -3.85 -29.42 19.42
N GLU A 453 -4.63 -28.63 20.14
CA GLU A 453 -5.84 -29.08 20.82
C GLU A 453 -7.05 -28.86 19.91
N PHE A 454 -7.63 -29.95 19.43
CA PHE A 454 -8.81 -29.94 18.59
C PHE A 454 -10.05 -30.36 19.38
N THR A 455 -11.05 -29.48 19.41
CA THR A 455 -12.37 -29.75 19.99
C THR A 455 -13.35 -30.05 18.85
N PRO A 456 -13.74 -31.33 18.65
CA PRO A 456 -14.70 -31.69 17.62
C PRO A 456 -16.10 -31.15 17.96
N PRO A 457 -17.00 -31.04 16.97
CA PRO A 457 -18.38 -30.68 17.24
C PRO A 457 -19.03 -31.63 18.27
N PRO A 458 -19.81 -31.12 19.24
CA PRO A 458 -20.47 -31.97 20.22
C PRO A 458 -21.32 -33.09 19.58
N GLY A 459 -21.17 -34.31 20.08
CA GLY A 459 -21.87 -35.49 19.54
C GLY A 459 -21.23 -36.16 18.33
N SER A 460 -20.05 -35.71 17.91
CA SER A 460 -19.27 -36.38 16.85
C SER A 460 -18.76 -37.76 17.30
N THR A 461 -18.70 -38.71 16.38
CA THR A 461 -18.22 -40.09 16.62
C THR A 461 -17.20 -40.53 15.57
N SER A 462 -16.60 -41.71 15.74
CA SER A 462 -15.69 -42.32 14.75
C SER A 462 -14.52 -41.41 14.34
N ILE A 463 -13.94 -40.70 15.32
CA ILE A 463 -12.85 -39.74 15.08
C ILE A 463 -11.58 -40.50 14.69
N GLN A 464 -11.01 -40.12 13.55
CA GLN A 464 -9.75 -40.62 13.02
C GLN A 464 -8.85 -39.44 12.70
N THR A 465 -7.58 -39.56 13.06
CA THR A 465 -6.57 -38.53 12.82
C THR A 465 -5.53 -39.01 11.83
N GLY A 466 -5.01 -38.11 11.02
CA GLY A 466 -3.89 -38.36 10.13
C GLY A 466 -3.10 -37.10 9.84
N GLY A 467 -1.97 -37.22 9.17
CA GLY A 467 -1.08 -36.11 8.86
C GLY A 467 0.37 -36.48 9.15
N LEU A 468 1.26 -36.20 8.21
CA LEU A 468 2.67 -36.59 8.34
C LEU A 468 3.33 -35.87 9.52
N GLY A 469 3.88 -36.64 10.46
CA GLY A 469 4.60 -36.11 11.63
C GLY A 469 3.72 -35.71 12.81
N TRP A 470 2.40 -35.92 12.72
CA TRP A 470 1.47 -35.71 13.83
C TRP A 470 1.21 -37.02 14.58
N VAL A 471 1.21 -36.95 15.91
CA VAL A 471 0.82 -38.05 16.80
C VAL A 471 -0.28 -37.54 17.70
N CYS A 472 -1.45 -38.16 17.64
CA CYS A 472 -2.63 -37.72 18.39
C CYS A 472 -3.02 -38.71 19.48
N SER A 473 -3.47 -38.17 20.61
CA SER A 473 -4.06 -38.92 21.71
C SER A 473 -5.50 -38.47 21.94
N SER A 474 -6.38 -39.43 22.27
CA SER A 474 -7.81 -39.16 22.46
C SER A 474 -8.14 -38.98 23.94
N GLY A 475 -8.73 -37.82 24.27
CA GLY A 475 -9.32 -37.47 25.56
C GLY A 475 -10.70 -36.82 25.40
N SER A 476 -11.09 -35.89 26.28
CA SER A 476 -12.28 -35.04 26.08
C SER A 476 -12.10 -34.03 24.93
N THR A 477 -10.86 -33.64 24.68
CA THR A 477 -10.37 -32.95 23.49
C THR A 477 -9.33 -33.85 22.81
N LEU A 478 -9.11 -33.64 21.51
CA LEU A 478 -8.11 -34.36 20.74
C LEU A 478 -6.79 -33.57 20.80
N THR A 479 -5.77 -34.12 21.47
CA THR A 479 -4.44 -33.48 21.53
C THR A 479 -3.52 -34.13 20.52
N CYS A 480 -3.05 -33.34 19.55
CA CYS A 480 -2.15 -33.76 18.49
C CYS A 480 -0.81 -33.04 18.63
N GLU A 481 0.27 -33.80 18.72
CA GLU A 481 1.61 -33.26 18.89
C GLU A 481 2.46 -33.52 17.64
N ARG A 482 3.43 -32.64 17.41
CA ARG A 482 4.52 -32.85 16.44
C ARG A 482 5.82 -32.27 16.97
N GLY A 483 6.92 -32.68 16.34
CA GLY A 483 8.24 -32.12 16.60
C GLY A 483 8.37 -30.66 16.16
N ALA A 484 9.61 -30.18 16.02
CA ALA A 484 9.86 -28.79 15.68
C ALA A 484 9.20 -28.36 14.35
N LEU A 485 8.65 -27.14 14.31
CA LEU A 485 8.28 -26.42 13.09
C LEU A 485 9.33 -25.33 12.86
N ALA A 486 10.07 -25.41 11.76
CA ALA A 486 11.04 -24.38 11.43
C ALA A 486 10.36 -23.00 11.27
N ALA A 487 11.12 -21.93 11.50
CA ALA A 487 10.68 -20.57 11.22
C ALA A 487 10.22 -20.42 9.76
N GLY A 488 9.17 -19.64 9.53
CA GLY A 488 8.56 -19.42 8.21
C GLY A 488 7.94 -20.65 7.54
N SER A 489 7.79 -21.78 8.26
CA SER A 489 7.35 -23.04 7.67
C SER A 489 5.91 -23.40 8.02
N VAL A 490 5.23 -24.03 7.06
CA VAL A 490 3.89 -24.62 7.25
C VAL A 490 4.03 -26.11 7.57
N ALA A 491 3.35 -26.57 8.61
CA ALA A 491 3.30 -28.00 8.94
C ALA A 491 2.45 -28.76 7.90
N PRO A 492 2.79 -30.02 7.57
CA PRO A 492 1.85 -30.90 6.88
C PRO A 492 0.51 -30.90 7.61
N ALA A 493 -0.61 -30.76 6.89
CA ALA A 493 -1.91 -30.57 7.51
C ALA A 493 -2.27 -31.75 8.44
N LEU A 494 -2.76 -31.42 9.63
CA LEU A 494 -3.42 -32.38 10.51
C LEU A 494 -4.85 -32.57 10.00
N THR A 495 -5.19 -33.83 9.70
CA THR A 495 -6.53 -34.21 9.24
C THR A 495 -7.30 -34.85 10.39
N VAL A 496 -8.52 -34.39 10.63
CA VAL A 496 -9.45 -34.98 11.60
C VAL A 496 -10.72 -35.37 10.86
N THR A 497 -10.89 -36.67 10.62
CA THR A 497 -12.07 -37.23 9.98
C THR A 497 -13.01 -37.78 11.05
N LEU A 498 -14.28 -37.39 11.02
CA LEU A 498 -15.26 -37.79 12.01
C LEU A 498 -16.64 -37.98 11.38
N THR A 499 -17.53 -38.64 12.11
CA THR A 499 -18.96 -38.71 11.78
C THR A 499 -19.69 -37.61 12.56
N VAL A 500 -20.41 -36.74 11.86
CA VAL A 500 -21.18 -35.66 12.51
C VAL A 500 -22.44 -36.23 13.17
N PRO A 501 -22.94 -35.63 14.27
CA PRO A 501 -24.16 -36.12 14.93
C PRO A 501 -25.38 -36.07 14.00
N PRO A 502 -26.41 -36.91 14.27
CA PRO A 502 -27.67 -36.86 13.54
C PRO A 502 -28.41 -35.54 13.80
N GLY A 503 -29.19 -35.09 12.82
CA GLY A 503 -29.94 -33.82 12.87
C GLY A 503 -29.29 -32.68 12.07
N GLY A 504 -30.13 -31.73 11.64
CA GLY A 504 -29.68 -30.58 10.85
C GLY A 504 -29.06 -29.46 11.69
N GLY A 505 -28.59 -28.42 11.02
CA GLY A 505 -28.12 -27.17 11.64
C GLY A 505 -26.61 -27.02 11.69
N TRP A 506 -26.16 -25.91 12.28
CA TRP A 506 -24.73 -25.56 12.36
C TRP A 506 -24.01 -26.40 13.41
N ILE A 507 -22.80 -26.85 13.06
CA ILE A 507 -21.80 -27.41 13.97
C ILE A 507 -20.59 -26.54 14.02
N THR A 508 -19.93 -26.50 15.16
CA THR A 508 -18.69 -25.74 15.34
C THR A 508 -17.59 -26.67 15.82
N ALA A 509 -16.42 -26.54 15.23
CA ALA A 509 -15.17 -27.12 15.72
C ALA A 509 -14.17 -26.02 16.05
N THR A 510 -13.29 -26.30 17.00
CA THR A 510 -12.24 -25.37 17.42
C THR A 510 -10.88 -26.08 17.38
N ALA A 511 -9.85 -25.40 16.88
CA ALA A 511 -8.46 -25.83 16.97
C ALA A 511 -7.65 -24.73 17.67
N VAL A 512 -6.83 -25.11 18.66
CA VAL A 512 -5.90 -24.21 19.36
C VAL A 512 -4.49 -24.75 19.21
N VAL A 513 -3.53 -23.90 18.82
CA VAL A 513 -2.13 -24.30 18.64
C VAL A 513 -1.21 -23.64 19.67
N ALA A 514 -0.22 -24.40 20.16
CA ALA A 514 0.80 -23.93 21.10
C ALA A 514 2.18 -24.58 20.82
N SER A 515 3.23 -24.03 21.42
CA SER A 515 4.60 -24.58 21.39
C SER A 515 5.35 -24.30 22.69
N SER A 516 6.60 -24.78 22.79
CA SER A 516 7.50 -24.45 23.90
C SER A 516 8.03 -23.01 23.87
N GLN A 517 8.05 -22.38 22.70
CA GLN A 517 8.51 -21.01 22.53
C GLN A 517 7.35 -20.07 22.87
N ARG A 518 7.69 -18.87 23.35
CA ARG A 518 6.70 -17.82 23.50
C ARG A 518 6.13 -17.48 22.12
N ASP A 519 4.81 -17.29 22.11
CA ASP A 519 4.07 -16.78 20.97
C ASP A 519 3.63 -15.34 21.25
N PRO A 520 4.10 -14.35 20.48
CA PRO A 520 3.75 -12.96 20.70
C PRO A 520 2.34 -12.62 20.20
N VAL A 521 1.72 -13.43 19.33
CA VAL A 521 0.43 -13.15 18.67
C VAL A 521 -0.62 -14.20 18.99
N ILE A 522 -0.91 -14.38 20.28
CA ILE A 522 -1.84 -15.40 20.79
C ILE A 522 -3.26 -15.39 20.18
N THR A 523 -3.67 -14.28 19.53
CA THR A 523 -4.99 -14.15 18.90
C THR A 523 -5.12 -14.94 17.59
N ASN A 524 -4.02 -15.30 16.93
CA ASN A 524 -4.03 -16.10 15.70
C ASN A 524 -3.90 -17.63 15.97
N ASN A 525 -3.68 -18.02 17.23
CA ASN A 525 -3.49 -19.41 17.65
C ASN A 525 -4.80 -20.21 17.76
N THR A 526 -5.96 -19.59 17.56
CA THR A 526 -7.27 -20.25 17.68
C THR A 526 -8.09 -20.12 16.40
N GLY A 527 -8.48 -21.25 15.83
CA GLY A 527 -9.35 -21.33 14.66
C GLY A 527 -10.71 -21.92 15.04
N VAL A 528 -11.80 -21.23 14.68
CA VAL A 528 -13.17 -21.67 14.89
C VAL A 528 -13.87 -21.77 13.53
N LEU A 529 -14.43 -22.94 13.22
CA LEU A 529 -15.14 -23.15 11.95
C LEU A 529 -16.54 -23.67 12.21
N SER A 530 -17.54 -23.01 11.62
CA SER A 530 -18.92 -23.47 11.59
C SER A 530 -19.27 -24.09 10.23
N THR A 531 -19.76 -25.32 10.24
CA THR A 531 -20.14 -26.09 9.05
C THR A 531 -21.63 -26.40 9.11
N PHE A 532 -22.33 -26.34 7.97
CA PHE A 532 -23.76 -26.63 7.96
C PHE A 532 -24.02 -28.14 7.78
N ARG A 533 -24.75 -28.75 8.72
CA ARG A 533 -25.29 -30.11 8.57
C ARG A 533 -26.63 -30.05 7.85
N GLY A 534 -26.66 -30.42 6.58
CA GLY A 534 -27.86 -30.40 5.77
C GLY A 534 -27.61 -30.95 4.36
N ARG A 535 -28.69 -31.08 3.57
CA ARG A 535 -28.53 -31.40 2.15
C ARG A 535 -28.09 -30.14 1.39
N PRO A 536 -27.18 -30.24 0.42
CA PRO A 536 -26.94 -29.14 -0.51
C PRO A 536 -28.26 -28.79 -1.20
N SER A 537 -28.68 -27.53 -1.09
CA SER A 537 -29.89 -27.04 -1.75
C SER A 537 -29.68 -27.06 -3.27
N VAL A 538 -30.10 -28.13 -3.93
CA VAL A 538 -30.22 -28.12 -5.39
C VAL A 538 -31.50 -27.35 -5.71
N TRP A 539 -31.35 -26.13 -6.21
CA TRP A 539 -32.46 -25.34 -6.72
C TRP A 539 -32.89 -25.94 -8.06
N ILE A 540 -33.89 -26.82 -8.05
CA ILE A 540 -34.57 -27.27 -9.27
C ILE A 540 -35.75 -26.33 -9.48
N PRO A 541 -35.76 -25.48 -10.53
CA PRO A 541 -36.94 -24.68 -10.83
C PRO A 541 -38.09 -25.63 -11.17
N LEU A 542 -39.16 -25.57 -10.38
CA LEU A 542 -40.38 -26.29 -10.66
C LEU A 542 -41.02 -25.65 -11.92
N LEU A 543 -40.83 -26.25 -13.09
CA LEU A 543 -41.69 -26.01 -14.24
C LEU A 543 -43.06 -26.62 -13.90
N MET A 544 -43.95 -25.78 -13.36
CA MET A 544 -45.38 -26.10 -13.33
C MET A 544 -45.92 -26.03 -14.77
N ARG A 545 -46.58 -27.12 -15.19
CA ARG A 545 -47.32 -27.23 -16.45
C ARG A 545 -48.58 -26.40 -16.43
#